data_AF-A0A453N9I5-F1
#
_entry.id   AF-A0A453N9I5-F1
#
_cell.length_a   1.000
_cell.length_b   1.000
_cell.length_c   1.000
_cell.angle_alpha   90.00
_cell.angle_beta   90.00
_cell.angle_gamma   90.00
#
_symmetry.space_group_name_H-M   'P 1'
#
loop_
_entity.id
_entity.type
_entity.pdbx_description
1 polymer ?
#
loop_
_entity_poly.entity_id
_entity_poly.type
_entity_poly.pdbx_seq_one_letter_code
_entity_poly.pdbx_strand_id
1 'polypeptide(L)'
;WWFRCAASSVPRPGLLVEQLLVGGGRSFATGAAPEEVSFSPAAREADVSQPEKSVGTSDKTMLGDRSLKLVSGVCYLPHPDKEETGGEDAHFIWDEQAIGIADGVGGWASYGIDAGQYARDIMSNAVTAIEEEPKDSIDLTRVLEKAHSSTTVPGSSTACIIAITNQVGY
;
A
#
# COMPACT_ATOMS: atom_id res chain seq x y z
N TRP A 1 -4.99 7.77 21.26
CA TRP A 1 -4.88 8.19 19.85
C TRP A 1 -3.94 9.39 19.70
N TRP A 2 -2.64 9.19 19.96
CA TRP A 2 -1.59 10.15 19.62
C TRP A 2 -0.41 9.33 19.10
N PHE A 3 -0.22 9.29 17.79
CA PHE A 3 1.02 8.79 17.22
C PHE A 3 2.06 9.90 17.34
N ARG A 4 2.99 9.76 18.29
CA ARG A 4 4.31 10.37 18.18
C ARG A 4 5.17 9.38 17.38
N CYS A 5 5.31 9.59 16.08
CA CYS A 5 6.48 9.08 15.37
C CYS A 5 7.68 9.93 15.81
N ALA A 6 8.25 9.60 16.96
CA ALA A 6 9.64 9.91 17.22
C ALA A 6 10.43 8.71 16.70
N ALA A 7 11.24 8.92 15.66
CA ALA A 7 12.32 8.00 15.35
C ALA A 7 13.20 7.90 16.61
N SER A 8 12.91 6.89 17.44
CA SER A 8 13.62 6.62 18.67
C SER A 8 14.87 5.86 18.30
N SER A 9 16.04 6.49 18.48
CA SER A 9 17.37 5.91 18.26
C SER A 9 17.77 4.80 19.25
N VAL A 10 16.80 4.21 19.95
CA VAL A 10 17.03 3.11 20.89
C VAL A 10 16.60 1.80 20.24
N PRO A 11 17.54 0.95 19.79
CA PRO A 11 17.21 -0.34 19.22
C PRO A 11 16.61 -1.23 20.32
N ARG A 12 15.35 -1.64 20.15
CA ARG A 12 14.74 -2.72 20.92
C ARG A 12 14.96 -4.02 20.16
N PRO A 13 15.69 -5.00 20.70
CA PRO A 13 15.87 -6.28 20.03
C PRO A 13 14.53 -7.01 19.98
N GLY A 14 14.01 -7.25 18.78
CA GLY A 14 12.86 -8.12 18.53
C GLY A 14 11.70 -7.54 17.72
N LEU A 15 11.65 -6.24 17.43
CA LEU A 15 10.45 -5.68 16.79
C LEU A 15 10.75 -4.40 15.99
N LEU A 16 10.93 -4.55 14.68
CA LEU A 16 10.70 -3.48 13.70
C LEU A 16 10.74 -4.07 12.29
N VAL A 17 9.58 -4.41 11.73
CA VAL A 17 9.43 -4.44 10.27
C VAL A 17 9.14 -3.00 9.87
N GLU A 18 10.20 -2.20 9.70
CA GLU A 18 10.11 -0.92 9.00
C GLU A 18 10.34 -1.21 7.51
N GLN A 19 9.27 -1.23 6.74
CA GLN A 19 9.37 -1.24 5.28
C GLN A 19 9.04 0.16 4.80
N LEU A 20 10.08 0.97 4.63
CA LEU A 20 10.00 2.21 3.87
C LEU A 20 10.13 1.85 2.39
N LEU A 21 9.03 1.88 1.64
CA LEU A 21 9.07 1.70 0.19
C LEU A 21 9.30 3.07 -0.47
N VAL A 22 10.57 3.35 -0.78
CA VAL A 22 10.95 4.41 -1.70
C VAL A 22 11.19 3.76 -3.07
N GLY A 23 10.26 3.94 -4.00
CA GLY A 23 10.29 3.32 -5.33
C GLY A 23 9.16 2.30 -5.53
N GLY A 24 8.68 2.18 -6.78
CA GLY A 24 7.50 1.42 -7.26
C GLY A 24 7.42 -0.07 -6.90
N GLY A 25 7.40 -0.37 -5.61
CA GLY A 25 7.22 -1.68 -5.03
C GLY A 25 5.76 -1.93 -4.67
N ARG A 26 5.32 -3.18 -4.84
CA ARG A 26 4.07 -3.69 -4.30
C ARG A 26 4.40 -4.40 -2.99
N SER A 27 3.64 -4.14 -1.93
CA SER A 27 3.77 -4.88 -0.68
C SER A 27 2.43 -5.01 0.00
N PHE A 28 2.24 -6.12 0.70
CA PHE A 28 1.02 -6.43 1.44
C PHE A 28 1.38 -7.30 2.64
N ALA A 29 0.55 -7.25 3.67
CA ALA A 29 0.80 -7.98 4.92
C ALA A 29 0.73 -9.50 4.73
N THR A 30 1.87 -10.20 4.82
CA THR A 30 1.96 -11.67 4.69
C THR A 30 2.16 -12.37 6.04
N GLY A 31 1.46 -11.98 7.11
CA GLY A 31 1.32 -12.77 8.35
C GLY A 31 2.59 -13.24 9.11
N ALA A 32 3.79 -12.87 8.68
CA ALA A 32 5.06 -13.19 9.33
C ALA A 32 6.15 -12.23 8.81
N ALA A 33 7.11 -11.88 9.67
CA ALA A 33 8.26 -11.07 9.29
C ALA A 33 9.05 -11.78 8.16
N PRO A 34 9.26 -11.16 6.99
CA PRO A 34 10.13 -11.72 5.97
C PRO A 34 11.60 -11.62 6.42
N GLU A 35 12.38 -12.67 6.19
CA GLU A 35 13.84 -12.61 6.30
C GLU A 35 14.41 -11.68 5.20
N GLU A 36 15.32 -10.80 5.66
CA GLU A 36 16.23 -9.91 4.93
C GLU A 36 16.30 -10.10 3.40
N VAL A 37 15.80 -9.12 2.63
CA VAL A 37 16.04 -9.04 1.19
C VAL A 37 16.96 -7.85 0.90
N SER A 38 18.19 -8.18 0.51
CA SER A 38 19.26 -7.24 0.15
C SER A 38 18.97 -6.56 -1.19
N PHE A 39 19.07 -5.22 -1.24
CA PHE A 39 18.92 -4.41 -2.44
C PHE A 39 20.28 -4.11 -3.08
N SER A 40 20.37 -4.22 -4.42
CA SER A 40 21.46 -3.64 -5.21
C SER A 40 20.87 -2.66 -6.25
N PRO A 41 21.44 -1.45 -6.41
CA PRO A 41 20.95 -0.48 -7.39
C PRO A 41 21.63 -0.71 -8.74
N ALA A 42 20.85 -0.97 -9.79
CA ALA A 42 21.33 -0.92 -11.16
C ALA A 42 21.19 0.51 -11.70
N ALA A 43 22.33 1.15 -11.94
CA ALA A 43 22.47 2.45 -12.59
C ALA A 43 22.49 2.31 -14.13
N ARG A 44 22.45 3.50 -14.80
CA ARG A 44 22.97 3.85 -16.16
C ARG A 44 21.91 4.00 -17.26
N GLU A 45 21.94 4.97 -18.18
CA GLU A 45 22.76 6.17 -18.49
C GLU A 45 21.93 7.03 -19.47
N ALA A 46 22.29 8.32 -19.59
CA ALA A 46 21.69 9.27 -20.52
C ALA A 46 22.32 9.16 -21.93
N ASP A 47 21.56 9.43 -22.99
CA ASP A 47 22.13 9.84 -24.27
C ASP A 47 21.28 10.89 -24.99
N VAL A 48 21.97 11.86 -25.58
CA VAL A 48 21.52 13.14 -26.11
C VAL A 48 21.63 13.12 -27.63
N SER A 49 20.56 13.45 -28.36
CA SER A 49 20.68 14.10 -29.69
C SER A 49 19.39 14.87 -30.07
N GLN A 50 19.57 16.08 -30.62
CA GLN A 50 18.57 16.99 -31.24
C GLN A 50 19.14 17.39 -32.64
N PRO A 51 18.46 18.19 -33.51
CA PRO A 51 17.03 18.51 -33.67
C PRO A 51 16.55 18.59 -35.16
N GLU A 52 15.24 18.68 -35.43
CA GLU A 52 14.72 19.28 -36.67
C GLU A 52 13.40 20.05 -36.37
N LYS A 53 13.23 21.18 -37.05
CA LYS A 53 12.33 22.31 -36.75
C LYS A 53 11.01 22.25 -37.53
N SER A 54 9.87 22.52 -36.88
CA SER A 54 8.70 23.07 -37.58
C SER A 54 7.83 23.93 -36.66
N VAL A 55 7.36 25.03 -37.25
CA VAL A 55 6.64 26.16 -36.66
C VAL A 55 5.15 25.82 -36.58
N GLY A 56 4.55 26.08 -35.42
CA GLY A 56 3.11 26.06 -35.19
C GLY A 56 2.80 26.54 -33.78
N THR A 57 2.63 27.85 -33.59
CA THR A 57 2.18 28.44 -32.33
C THR A 57 0.71 28.10 -32.11
N SER A 58 0.45 27.13 -31.25
CA SER A 58 -0.77 27.01 -30.48
C SER A 58 -0.34 26.99 -29.02
N ASP A 59 -0.63 28.06 -28.29
CA ASP A 59 -0.44 28.13 -26.83
C ASP A 59 -1.42 27.17 -26.15
N LYS A 60 -1.11 25.88 -26.21
CA LYS A 60 -1.62 24.89 -25.26
C LYS A 60 -0.61 24.85 -24.13
N THR A 61 -1.01 25.48 -23.03
CA THR A 61 -0.40 25.39 -21.71
C THR A 61 0.41 24.11 -21.52
N MET A 62 1.73 24.28 -21.47
CA MET A 62 2.74 23.29 -21.10
C MET A 62 2.61 22.92 -19.60
N LEU A 63 1.42 22.53 -19.17
CA LEU A 63 1.26 21.74 -17.96
C LEU A 63 1.52 20.30 -18.40
N GLY A 64 2.80 19.98 -18.55
CA GLY A 64 3.22 18.59 -18.72
C GLY A 64 2.52 17.74 -17.66
N ASP A 65 2.05 16.58 -18.09
CA ASP A 65 1.40 15.55 -17.30
C ASP A 65 2.26 15.23 -16.06
N ARG A 66 2.05 15.98 -14.98
CA ARG A 66 2.81 15.84 -13.74
C ARG A 66 2.15 14.73 -12.95
N SER A 67 2.58 13.51 -13.22
CA SER A 67 2.18 12.33 -12.47
C SER A 67 2.55 12.49 -10.99
N LEU A 68 1.55 12.38 -10.11
CA LEU A 68 1.73 12.38 -8.67
C LEU A 68 2.10 10.97 -8.20
N LYS A 69 3.02 10.89 -7.24
CA LYS A 69 3.47 9.64 -6.62
C LYS A 69 3.28 9.70 -5.11
N LEU A 70 2.73 8.64 -4.55
CA LEU A 70 2.54 8.45 -3.13
C LEU A 70 3.74 7.67 -2.55
N VAL A 71 4.61 8.37 -1.83
CA VAL A 71 5.71 7.75 -1.07
C VAL A 71 5.15 7.27 0.26
N SER A 72 5.16 5.96 0.50
CA SER A 72 4.53 5.34 1.67
C SER A 72 5.49 4.42 2.43
N GLY A 73 5.23 4.27 3.72
CA GLY A 73 5.90 3.30 4.58
C GLY A 73 4.95 2.77 5.64
N VAL A 74 5.29 1.62 6.22
CA VAL A 74 4.45 0.93 7.19
C VAL A 74 5.30 0.36 8.33
N CYS A 75 4.70 0.29 9.52
CA CYS A 75 5.29 -0.31 10.70
C CYS A 75 4.19 -1.00 11.52
N TYR A 76 4.50 -2.21 12.03
CA TYR A 76 3.61 -2.99 12.88
C TYR A 76 4.13 -3.04 14.31
N LEU A 77 3.24 -2.74 15.26
CA LEU A 77 3.49 -2.83 16.70
C LEU A 77 2.33 -3.59 17.36
N PRO A 78 2.21 -4.91 17.12
CA PRO A 78 1.11 -5.70 17.65
C PRO A 78 1.10 -5.72 19.18
N HIS A 79 -0.06 -5.99 19.77
CA HIS A 79 -0.13 -6.27 21.20
C HIS A 79 0.71 -7.52 21.53
N PRO A 80 1.44 -7.58 22.67
CA PRO A 80 2.30 -8.73 22.99
C PRO A 80 1.59 -10.08 22.90
N ASP A 81 0.35 -10.17 23.38
CA ASP A 81 -0.47 -11.39 23.32
C ASP A 81 -0.84 -11.84 21.90
N LYS A 82 -0.59 -11.01 20.88
CA LYS A 82 -0.95 -11.21 19.47
C LYS A 82 0.28 -11.18 18.55
N GLU A 83 1.48 -11.16 19.12
CA GLU A 83 2.73 -11.18 18.33
C GLU A 83 2.86 -12.47 17.51
N GLU A 84 2.48 -13.62 18.08
CA GLU A 84 2.57 -14.92 17.41
C GLU A 84 1.69 -15.01 16.16
N THR A 85 0.54 -14.30 16.14
CA THR A 85 -0.37 -14.26 14.98
C THR A 85 -0.08 -13.10 14.03
N GLY A 86 0.94 -12.28 14.33
CA GLY A 86 1.30 -11.09 13.56
C GLY A 86 0.37 -9.89 13.76
N GLY A 87 -0.47 -9.89 14.81
CA GLY A 87 -1.47 -8.86 15.07
C GLY A 87 -2.77 -9.02 14.26
N GLU A 88 -3.66 -8.04 14.42
CA GLU A 88 -4.99 -8.01 13.76
C GLU A 88 -5.07 -6.99 12.62
N ASP A 89 -4.02 -6.17 12.46
CA ASP A 89 -3.94 -5.13 11.43
C ASP A 89 -3.31 -5.68 10.15
N ALA A 90 -3.76 -5.17 9.00
CA ALA A 90 -3.21 -5.48 7.70
C ALA A 90 -3.10 -4.22 6.83
N HIS A 91 -2.22 -4.25 5.85
CA HIS A 91 -2.06 -3.16 4.89
C HIS A 91 -1.75 -3.69 3.50
N PHE A 92 -1.91 -2.81 2.50
CA PHE A 92 -1.20 -2.92 1.23
C PHE A 92 -0.66 -1.56 0.78
N ILE A 93 0.41 -1.59 0.00
CA ILE A 93 0.97 -0.47 -0.75
C ILE A 93 1.05 -0.91 -2.22
N TRP A 94 0.46 -0.12 -3.10
CA TRP A 94 0.29 -0.42 -4.51
C TRP A 94 0.88 0.66 -5.41
N ASP A 95 2.01 0.36 -6.04
CA ASP A 95 2.62 1.08 -7.17
C ASP A 95 2.67 2.62 -7.02
N GLU A 96 2.99 3.10 -5.80
CA GLU A 96 3.00 4.54 -5.46
C GLU A 96 1.68 5.27 -5.77
N GLN A 97 0.56 4.54 -5.89
CA GLN A 97 -0.73 5.10 -6.29
C GLN A 97 -1.81 4.86 -5.24
N ALA A 98 -1.83 3.69 -4.60
CA ALA A 98 -2.84 3.36 -3.61
C ALA A 98 -2.26 2.71 -2.36
N ILE A 99 -2.93 2.96 -1.23
CA ILE A 99 -2.68 2.29 0.05
C ILE A 99 -4.00 1.81 0.62
N GLY A 100 -3.95 0.68 1.30
CA GLY A 100 -5.08 0.18 2.08
C GLY A 100 -4.64 -0.24 3.47
N ILE A 101 -5.53 -0.08 4.44
CA ILE A 101 -5.35 -0.53 5.82
C ILE A 101 -6.64 -1.24 6.25
N ALA A 102 -6.49 -2.32 6.98
CA ALA A 102 -7.57 -2.99 7.69
C ALA A 102 -7.19 -3.26 9.15
N ASP A 103 -8.18 -3.16 10.04
CA ASP A 103 -8.07 -3.49 11.47
C ASP A 103 -9.11 -4.58 11.77
N GLY A 104 -8.63 -5.79 12.04
CA GLY A 104 -9.42 -6.98 12.34
C GLY A 104 -10.14 -6.87 13.68
N VAL A 105 -11.42 -7.22 13.73
CA VAL A 105 -12.22 -7.11 14.95
C VAL A 105 -11.83 -8.20 15.97
N GLY A 106 -11.01 -7.85 16.96
CA GLY A 106 -10.50 -8.83 17.94
C GLY A 106 -11.54 -9.57 18.79
N GLY A 107 -12.81 -9.19 18.76
CA GLY A 107 -13.90 -9.96 19.37
C GLY A 107 -14.03 -11.40 18.83
N TRP A 108 -13.57 -11.64 17.61
CA TRP A 108 -13.54 -12.96 16.98
C TRP A 108 -12.65 -13.98 17.70
N ALA A 109 -11.68 -13.53 18.49
CA ALA A 109 -10.82 -14.40 19.29
C ALA A 109 -11.61 -15.27 20.29
N SER A 110 -12.76 -14.78 20.78
CA SER A 110 -13.66 -15.55 21.66
C SER A 110 -14.28 -16.78 21.00
N TYR A 111 -14.27 -16.82 19.66
CA TYR A 111 -14.72 -17.95 18.83
C TYR A 111 -13.53 -18.74 18.25
N GLY A 112 -12.29 -18.45 18.66
CA GLY A 112 -11.09 -19.09 18.12
C GLY A 112 -10.77 -18.69 16.68
N ILE A 113 -11.28 -17.55 16.21
CA ILE A 113 -11.06 -17.04 14.85
C ILE A 113 -9.99 -15.95 14.89
N ASP A 114 -8.98 -16.08 14.02
CA ASP A 114 -7.94 -15.05 13.84
C ASP A 114 -8.50 -13.88 13.01
N ALA A 115 -8.77 -12.76 13.69
CA ALA A 115 -9.24 -11.54 13.04
C ALA A 115 -8.18 -10.92 12.11
N GLY A 116 -6.90 -11.14 12.38
CA GLY A 116 -5.80 -10.74 11.50
C GLY A 116 -5.83 -11.47 10.17
N GLN A 117 -6.29 -12.73 10.13
CA GLN A 117 -6.45 -13.45 8.87
C GLN A 117 -7.48 -12.79 7.97
N TYR A 118 -8.62 -12.36 8.53
CA TYR A 118 -9.63 -11.62 7.77
C TYR A 118 -9.06 -10.31 7.22
N ALA A 119 -8.35 -9.54 8.05
CA ALA A 119 -7.74 -8.27 7.65
C ALA A 119 -6.71 -8.47 6.52
N ARG A 120 -5.88 -9.51 6.59
CA ARG A 120 -4.91 -9.84 5.55
C ARG A 120 -5.58 -10.25 4.24
N ASP A 121 -6.60 -11.09 4.32
CA ASP A 121 -7.33 -11.57 3.14
C ASP A 121 -8.05 -10.43 2.40
N ILE A 122 -8.75 -9.53 3.13
CA ILE A 122 -9.43 -8.40 2.47
C ILE A 122 -8.44 -7.44 1.81
N MET A 123 -7.26 -7.22 2.41
CA MET A 123 -6.20 -6.41 1.80
C MET A 123 -5.58 -7.08 0.57
N SER A 124 -5.35 -8.40 0.61
CA SER A 124 -4.88 -9.16 -0.56
C SER A 124 -5.91 -9.14 -1.69
N ASN A 125 -7.20 -9.30 -1.36
CA ASN A 125 -8.27 -9.27 -2.35
C ASN A 125 -8.48 -7.85 -2.91
N ALA A 126 -8.25 -6.81 -2.11
CA ALA A 126 -8.26 -5.42 -2.60
C ALA A 126 -7.15 -5.17 -3.61
N VAL A 127 -5.96 -5.71 -3.40
CA VAL A 127 -4.87 -5.64 -4.39
C VAL A 127 -5.27 -6.29 -5.70
N THR A 128 -5.81 -7.52 -5.66
CA THR A 128 -6.31 -8.20 -6.87
C THR A 128 -7.42 -7.40 -7.55
N ALA A 129 -8.34 -6.80 -6.78
CA ALA A 129 -9.40 -5.98 -7.34
C ALA A 129 -8.86 -4.71 -8.01
N ILE A 130 -7.82 -4.07 -7.46
CA ILE A 130 -7.14 -2.92 -8.07
C ILE A 130 -6.46 -3.31 -9.38
N GLU A 131 -5.85 -4.49 -9.48
CA GLU A 131 -5.22 -4.97 -10.73
C GLU A 131 -6.21 -5.07 -11.91
N GLU A 132 -7.49 -5.28 -11.60
CA GLU A 132 -8.55 -5.36 -12.58
C GLU A 132 -9.19 -4.01 -12.92
N GLU A 133 -8.90 -2.96 -12.14
CA GLU A 133 -9.34 -1.60 -12.45
C GLU A 133 -8.58 -1.03 -13.66
N PRO A 134 -9.20 -0.13 -14.44
CA PRO A 134 -8.49 0.66 -15.43
C PRO A 134 -7.34 1.45 -14.80
N LYS A 135 -6.16 1.42 -15.43
CA LYS A 135 -4.94 2.10 -14.93
C LYS A 135 -5.15 3.60 -14.66
N ASP A 136 -6.00 4.24 -15.45
CA ASP A 136 -6.23 5.68 -15.39
C ASP A 136 -7.41 6.07 -14.47
N SER A 137 -8.12 5.10 -13.91
CA SER A 137 -9.31 5.34 -13.08
C SER A 137 -9.61 4.15 -12.18
N ILE A 138 -9.30 4.28 -10.89
CA ILE A 138 -9.59 3.28 -9.86
C ILE A 138 -10.92 3.64 -9.18
N ASP A 139 -11.95 2.80 -9.33
CA ASP A 139 -13.16 2.92 -8.52
C ASP A 139 -12.98 2.18 -7.18
N LEU A 140 -12.68 2.94 -6.13
CA LEU A 140 -12.44 2.40 -4.78
C LEU A 140 -13.66 1.70 -4.17
N THR A 141 -14.88 2.08 -4.57
CA THR A 141 -16.10 1.43 -4.08
C THR A 141 -16.16 0.02 -4.65
N ARG A 142 -15.96 -0.12 -5.98
CA ARG A 142 -15.94 -1.42 -6.65
C ARG A 142 -14.81 -2.30 -6.14
N VAL A 143 -13.62 -1.73 -5.92
CA VAL A 143 -12.49 -2.43 -5.32
C VAL A 143 -12.85 -3.02 -3.96
N LEU A 144 -13.43 -2.21 -3.06
CA LEU A 144 -13.76 -2.67 -1.71
C LEU A 144 -14.91 -3.69 -1.70
N GLU A 145 -15.94 -3.48 -2.51
CA GLU A 145 -17.05 -4.44 -2.67
C GLU A 145 -16.55 -5.79 -3.17
N LYS A 146 -15.69 -5.78 -4.19
CA LYS A 146 -15.09 -6.99 -4.73
C LYS A 146 -14.20 -7.66 -3.69
N ALA A 147 -13.32 -6.91 -3.05
CA ALA A 147 -12.43 -7.43 -2.00
C ALA A 147 -13.20 -8.13 -0.89
N HIS A 148 -14.27 -7.49 -0.40
CA HIS A 148 -15.16 -8.05 0.61
C HIS A 148 -15.86 -9.32 0.10
N SER A 149 -16.40 -9.31 -1.12
CA SER A 149 -17.10 -10.48 -1.69
C SER A 149 -16.18 -11.69 -1.92
N SER A 150 -14.89 -11.45 -2.18
CA SER A 150 -13.88 -12.50 -2.37
C SER A 150 -13.27 -13.00 -1.05
N THR A 151 -13.50 -12.30 0.06
CA THR A 151 -12.99 -12.69 1.37
C THR A 151 -13.92 -13.73 1.99
N THR A 152 -13.46 -14.98 2.05
CA THR A 152 -14.28 -16.12 2.51
C THR A 152 -13.90 -16.62 3.89
N VAL A 153 -12.76 -16.18 4.43
CA VAL A 153 -12.36 -16.49 5.81
C VAL A 153 -13.36 -15.89 6.80
N PRO A 154 -13.68 -16.61 7.89
CA PRO A 154 -14.56 -16.07 8.91
C PRO A 154 -13.88 -14.91 9.64
N GLY A 155 -14.66 -13.88 9.97
CA GLY A 155 -14.15 -12.70 10.67
C GLY A 155 -14.84 -11.43 10.19
N SER A 156 -14.28 -10.31 10.62
CA SER A 156 -14.59 -8.99 10.11
C SER A 156 -13.45 -8.04 10.41
N SER A 157 -13.39 -6.93 9.67
CA SER A 157 -12.46 -5.84 9.91
C SER A 157 -13.12 -4.51 9.57
N THR A 158 -12.54 -3.41 10.08
CA THR A 158 -12.67 -2.13 9.37
C THR A 158 -11.68 -2.10 8.21
N ALA A 159 -11.94 -1.30 7.18
CA ALA A 159 -11.04 -1.15 6.04
C ALA A 159 -11.10 0.28 5.48
N CYS A 160 -9.95 0.81 5.09
CA CYS A 160 -9.82 2.11 4.43
C CYS A 160 -8.85 1.96 3.26
N ILE A 161 -9.25 2.44 2.08
CA ILE A 161 -8.41 2.46 0.89
C ILE A 161 -8.37 3.89 0.37
N ILE A 162 -7.17 4.35 0.01
CA ILE A 162 -6.91 5.66 -0.57
C ILE A 162 -6.11 5.45 -1.85
N ALA A 163 -6.50 6.13 -2.92
CA ALA A 163 -5.75 6.18 -4.17
C ALA A 163 -5.58 7.62 -4.66
N ILE A 164 -4.41 7.92 -5.24
CA ILE A 164 -4.15 9.16 -5.96
C ILE A 164 -4.47 8.93 -7.44
N THR A 165 -5.18 9.89 -8.04
CA THR A 165 -5.49 9.90 -9.47
C THR A 165 -4.89 11.15 -10.11
N ASN A 166 -4.37 11.03 -11.33
CA ASN A 166 -3.82 12.15 -12.10
C ASN A 166 -4.94 12.94 -12.83
N GLN A 167 -6.09 13.13 -12.17
CA GLN A 167 -7.21 13.87 -12.74
C GLN A 167 -6.89 15.38 -12.72
N VAL A 168 -6.71 15.98 -13.90
CA VAL A 168 -6.74 17.43 -14.07
C VAL A 168 -8.20 17.86 -13.92
N GLY A 169 -8.57 18.41 -12.76
CA GLY A 169 -9.89 19.02 -12.58
C GLY A 169 -10.09 20.16 -13.58
N TYR A 170 -11.09 20.04 -14.45
CA TYR A 170 -11.57 21.10 -15.32
C TYR A 170 -12.68 21.89 -14.65
#